data_AF-A0A815ZX99-F1
#
_entry.id   AF-A0A815ZX99-F1
#
_cell.length_a   1.000
_cell.length_b   1.000
_cell.length_c   1.000
_cell.angle_alpha   90.00
_cell.angle_beta   90.00
_cell.angle_gamma   90.00
#
_symmetry.space_group_name_H-M   'P 1'
#
loop_
_entity.id
_entity.type
_entity.pdbx_description
1 polymer ?
#
loop_
_entity_poly.entity_id
_entity_poly.type
_entity_poly.pdbx_seq_one_letter_code
_entity_poly.pdbx_strand_id
1 'polypeptide(L)'
;TKASLMRTNNSSDAWDRRIGCLFQCSHPTLWKFIDKLRDEEDSAIRTKILHANTGQSIQKKKYQHLDQRLLNLVLNPHTDIIDQINNLAHNISLK
;
A
#
# COMPACT_ATOMS: atom_id res chain seq x y z
N THR A 1 -0.87 -14.62 16.12
CA THR A 1 -0.30 -15.61 15.17
C THR A 1 1.13 -15.24 14.85
N LYS A 2 2.06 -16.20 14.94
CA LYS A 2 3.54 -16.01 14.83
C LYS A 2 4.01 -15.27 13.56
N ALA A 3 3.17 -15.24 12.52
CA ALA A 3 3.40 -14.53 11.27
C ALA A 3 3.50 -12.99 11.39
N SER A 4 2.84 -12.38 12.38
CA SER A 4 2.92 -10.90 12.56
C SER A 4 4.31 -10.43 13.00
N LEU A 5 5.08 -11.29 13.66
CA LEU A 5 6.42 -10.96 14.18
C LEU A 5 7.49 -11.00 13.08
N MET A 6 7.24 -11.69 11.96
CA MET A 6 8.18 -11.85 10.85
C MET A 6 8.01 -10.81 9.73
N ARG A 7 7.05 -9.87 9.87
CA ARG A 7 6.82 -8.85 8.85
C ARG A 7 7.76 -7.67 9.11
N THR A 8 8.88 -7.61 8.38
CA THR A 8 9.77 -6.45 8.44
C THR A 8 9.12 -5.23 7.78
N ASN A 9 9.26 -4.06 8.41
CA ASN A 9 8.93 -2.76 7.80
C ASN A 9 10.09 -2.22 6.94
N ASN A 10 11.19 -2.98 6.85
CA ASN A 10 12.37 -2.59 6.10
C ASN A 10 12.06 -2.59 4.59
N SER A 11 12.35 -1.46 3.95
CA SER A 11 12.21 -1.30 2.50
C SER A 11 13.11 -2.29 1.75
N SER A 12 14.34 -2.53 2.23
CA SER A 12 15.30 -3.42 1.56
C SER A 12 14.78 -4.86 1.50
N ASP A 13 14.27 -5.40 2.61
CA ASP A 13 13.68 -6.74 2.64
C ASP A 13 12.45 -6.85 1.73
N ALA A 14 11.66 -5.77 1.63
CA ALA A 14 10.51 -5.74 0.74
C ALA A 14 10.93 -5.79 -0.74
N TRP A 15 12.03 -5.11 -1.10
CA TRP A 15 12.61 -5.18 -2.44
C TRP A 15 13.24 -6.53 -2.73
N ASP A 16 13.96 -7.12 -1.78
CA ASP A 16 14.55 -8.45 -1.93
C ASP A 16 13.47 -9.51 -2.17
N ARG A 17 12.39 -9.47 -1.38
CA ARG A 17 11.21 -10.33 -1.61
C ARG A 17 10.55 -10.07 -2.96
N ARG A 18 10.44 -8.81 -3.40
CA ARG A 18 9.87 -8.46 -4.71
C ARG A 18 10.72 -9.03 -5.84
N ILE A 19 12.04 -8.90 -5.76
CA ILE A 19 13.02 -9.46 -6.69
C ILE A 19 12.88 -10.98 -6.73
N GLY A 20 12.83 -11.66 -5.59
CA GLY A 20 12.60 -13.11 -5.52
C GLY A 20 11.30 -13.53 -6.20
N CYS A 21 10.20 -12.79 -5.99
CA CYS A 21 8.93 -13.04 -6.66
C CYS A 21 8.93 -12.74 -8.16
N LEU A 22 9.74 -11.78 -8.61
CA LEU A 22 9.85 -11.37 -10.01
C LEU A 22 10.60 -12.43 -10.83
N PHE A 23 11.74 -12.89 -10.33
CA PHE A 23 12.60 -13.83 -11.06
C PHE A 23 12.22 -15.30 -10.85
N GLN A 24 11.62 -15.65 -9.69
CA GLN A 24 11.20 -17.01 -9.31
C GLN A 24 12.29 -18.09 -9.51
N CYS A 25 13.56 -17.68 -9.49
CA CYS A 25 14.71 -18.55 -9.64
C CYS A 25 15.91 -17.98 -8.88
N SER A 26 16.85 -18.85 -8.51
CA SER A 26 18.05 -18.46 -7.76
C SER A 26 19.11 -17.79 -8.65
N HIS A 27 19.24 -18.25 -9.91
CA HIS A 27 20.28 -17.80 -10.83
C HIS A 27 19.72 -17.61 -12.25
N PRO A 28 19.08 -16.46 -12.53
CA PRO A 28 18.67 -16.14 -13.89
C PRO A 28 19.89 -15.93 -14.79
N THR A 29 19.75 -16.23 -16.08
CA THR A 29 20.72 -15.78 -17.07
C THR A 29 20.65 -14.26 -17.18
N LEU A 30 21.75 -13.60 -17.59
CA LEU A 30 21.79 -12.14 -17.73
C LEU A 30 20.64 -11.60 -18.61
N TRP A 31 20.34 -12.28 -19.71
CA TRP A 31 19.25 -11.88 -20.60
C TRP A 31 17.87 -11.97 -19.94
N LYS A 32 17.56 -13.10 -19.28
CA LYS A 32 16.30 -13.25 -18.52
C LYS A 32 16.20 -12.23 -17.39
N PHE A 33 17.34 -11.89 -16.78
CA PHE A 33 17.40 -10.87 -15.74
C PHE A 33 17.00 -9.50 -16.30
N ILE A 34 17.59 -9.09 -17.42
CA ILE A 34 17.28 -7.81 -18.08
C ILE A 34 15.82 -7.76 -18.56
N ASP A 35 15.33 -8.83 -19.18
CA ASP A 35 13.94 -8.89 -19.68
C ASP A 35 12.94 -8.69 -18.54
N LYS A 36 13.16 -9.36 -17.40
CA LYS A 36 12.29 -9.25 -16.23
C LYS A 36 12.34 -7.87 -15.58
N LEU A 37 13.49 -7.20 -15.58
CA LEU A 37 13.58 -5.82 -15.11
C LEU A 37 12.79 -4.86 -16.01
N ARG A 38 12.82 -5.07 -17.32
CA ARG A 38 12.04 -4.28 -18.27
C ARG A 38 10.53 -4.49 -18.08
N ASP A 39 10.11 -5.75 -17.93
CA ASP A 39 8.70 -6.09 -17.62
C ASP A 39 8.21 -5.36 -16.35
N GLU A 40 9.05 -5.30 -15.33
CA GLU A 40 8.74 -4.66 -14.04
C GLU A 40 8.66 -3.13 -14.14
N GLU A 41 9.57 -2.52 -14.92
CA GLU A 41 9.56 -1.08 -15.20
C GLU A 41 8.26 -0.67 -15.90
N ASP A 42 7.92 -1.36 -16.98
CA ASP A 42 6.76 -1.06 -17.82
C ASP A 42 5.44 -1.29 -17.07
N SER A 43 5.35 -2.36 -16.27
CA SER A 43 4.10 -2.72 -15.58
C SER A 43 3.85 -1.93 -14.30
N ALA A 44 4.87 -1.73 -13.46
CA ALA A 44 4.67 -1.29 -12.08
C ALA A 44 5.37 0.03 -11.72
N ILE A 45 6.53 0.33 -12.29
CA ILE A 45 7.29 1.54 -11.92
C ILE A 45 6.77 2.74 -12.72
N ARG A 46 6.61 2.58 -14.03
CA ARG A 46 6.11 3.64 -14.92
C ARG A 46 4.73 4.13 -14.51
N THR A 47 3.83 3.22 -14.15
CA THR A 47 2.50 3.55 -13.64
C THR A 47 2.58 4.35 -12.34
N LYS A 48 3.45 3.97 -11.41
CA LYS A 48 3.66 4.73 -10.15
C LYS A 48 4.20 6.14 -10.41
N ILE A 49 5.17 6.28 -11.32
CA ILE A 49 5.73 7.58 -11.71
C ILE A 49 4.64 8.46 -12.32
N LEU A 50 3.82 7.91 -13.21
CA LEU A 50 2.72 8.64 -13.83
C LEU A 50 1.70 9.13 -12.79
N HIS A 51 1.30 8.27 -11.85
CA HIS A 51 0.42 8.65 -10.75
C HIS A 51 1.02 9.75 -9.87
N ALA A 52 2.31 9.65 -9.54
CA ALA A 52 3.01 10.68 -8.78
C ALA A 52 3.02 12.03 -9.54
N ASN A 53 3.31 12.01 -10.84
CA ASN A 53 3.35 13.22 -11.68
C ASN A 53 1.98 13.86 -11.88
N THR A 54 0.90 13.07 -11.85
CA THR A 54 -0.48 13.58 -11.92
C THR A 54 -1.01 14.06 -10.56
N GLY A 55 -0.19 13.99 -9.50
CA GLY A 55 -0.60 14.35 -8.15
C GLY A 55 -1.56 13.35 -7.50
N GLN A 56 -1.77 12.19 -8.13
CA GLN A 56 -2.62 11.14 -7.58
C GLN A 56 -1.85 10.31 -6.55
N SER A 57 -2.34 10.29 -5.32
CA SER A 57 -1.73 9.47 -4.26
C SER A 57 -2.09 7.99 -4.46
N ILE A 58 -1.08 7.14 -4.57
CA ILE A 58 -1.21 5.67 -4.62
C ILE A 58 -1.44 5.15 -3.19
N GLN A 59 -2.50 5.62 -2.55
CA GLN A 59 -2.91 5.08 -1.27
C GLN A 59 -3.57 3.72 -1.48
N LYS A 60 -3.31 2.77 -0.57
CA LYS A 60 -4.06 1.51 -0.58
C LYS A 60 -5.53 1.80 -0.38
N LYS A 61 -6.41 1.07 -1.07
CA LYS A 61 -7.88 1.20 -0.94
C LYS A 61 -8.36 1.20 0.52
N LYS A 62 -7.71 0.41 1.41
CA LYS A 62 -7.98 0.44 2.87
C LYS A 62 -7.92 1.87 3.43
N TYR A 63 -6.84 2.60 3.14
CA TYR A 63 -6.63 3.95 3.65
C TYR A 63 -7.56 4.96 2.98
N GLN A 64 -7.81 4.82 1.66
CA GLN A 64 -8.80 5.64 0.96
C GLN A 64 -10.20 5.50 1.58
N HIS A 65 -10.63 4.27 1.90
CA HIS A 65 -11.92 4.03 2.54
C HIS A 65 -11.98 4.54 3.98
N LEU A 66 -10.88 4.44 4.74
CA LEU A 66 -10.81 5.03 6.07
C LEU A 66 -10.92 6.56 6.01
N ASP A 67 -10.19 7.20 5.09
CA ASP A 67 -10.23 8.65 4.89
C ASP A 67 -11.64 9.10 4.47
N GLN A 68 -12.30 8.36 3.56
CA GLN A 68 -13.69 8.61 3.19
C GLN A 68 -14.66 8.50 4.37
N ARG A 69 -14.49 7.48 5.23
CA ARG A 69 -15.32 7.31 6.44
C ARG A 69 -15.15 8.46 7.42
N LEU A 70 -13.90 8.87 7.67
CA LEU A 70 -13.59 10.00 8.53
C LEU A 70 -14.16 11.30 7.97
N LEU A 71 -14.00 11.52 6.66
CA LEU A 71 -14.54 12.70 5.98
C LEU A 71 -16.07 12.74 6.06
N ASN A 72 -16.74 11.60 5.87
CA ASN A 72 -18.19 11.51 6.03
C ASN A 72 -18.67 11.81 7.45
N LEU A 73 -17.93 11.36 8.47
CA LEU A 73 -18.22 11.68 9.88
C LEU A 73 -18.07 13.18 10.17
N VAL A 74 -17.12 13.86 9.51
CA VAL A 74 -16.92 15.31 9.65
C VAL A 74 -18.00 16.10 8.92
N LEU A 75 -18.38 15.68 7.70
CA LEU A 75 -19.39 16.37 6.90
C LEU A 75 -20.83 16.16 7.41
N ASN A 76 -21.12 14.98 7.95
CA ASN A 76 -22.43 14.63 8.50
C ASN A 76 -22.29 14.18 9.96
N PRO A 77 -22.16 15.14 10.90
CA PRO A 77 -22.01 14.81 12.31
C PRO A 77 -23.28 14.18 12.87
N HIS A 78 -23.10 13.21 13.76
CA HIS A 78 -24.20 12.66 14.54
C HIS A 78 -24.79 13.72 15.49
N THR A 79 -26.07 13.59 15.81
CA THR A 79 -26.75 14.46 16.77
C THR A 79 -26.23 14.26 18.19
N ASP A 80 -25.81 13.04 18.52
CA ASP A 80 -25.16 12.72 19.78
C ASP A 80 -23.63 12.79 19.66
N ILE A 81 -23.02 13.56 20.56
CA ILE A 81 -21.58 13.79 20.64
C ILE A 81 -20.85 12.51 21.05
N ILE A 82 -21.46 11.68 21.90
CA ILE A 82 -20.84 10.45 22.41
C ILE A 82 -20.67 9.44 21.25
N ASP A 83 -21.71 9.27 20.44
CA ASP A 83 -21.67 8.41 19.25
C ASP A 83 -20.67 8.92 18.22
N GLN A 84 -20.57 10.23 18.03
CA GLN A 84 -19.58 10.84 17.15
C GLN A 84 -18.15 10.50 17.60
N ILE A 85 -17.84 10.67 18.89
CA ILE A 85 -16.52 10.38 19.46
C ILE A 85 -16.19 8.89 19.36
N ASN A 86 -17.14 8.01 19.66
CA ASN A 86 -16.95 6.56 19.57
C ASN A 86 -16.65 6.11 18.13
N ASN A 87 -17.39 6.64 17.15
CA ASN A 87 -17.16 6.33 15.73
C ASN A 87 -15.82 6.87 15.23
N LEU A 88 -15.40 8.05 15.67
CA LEU A 88 -14.07 8.59 15.38
C LEU A 88 -12.96 7.72 16.00
N ALA A 89 -13.08 7.38 17.28
CA ALA A 89 -12.13 6.52 17.98
C ALA A 89 -11.98 5.15 17.31
N HIS A 90 -13.09 4.56 16.86
CA HIS A 90 -13.08 3.29 16.14
C HIS A 90 -12.29 3.38 14.83
N ASN A 91 -12.52 4.42 14.02
CA ASN A 91 -11.82 4.58 12.74
C ASN A 91 -10.32 4.89 12.92
N ILE A 92 -9.93 5.58 14.00
CA ILE A 92 -8.54 5.85 14.33
C ILE A 92 -7.82 4.58 14.82
N SER A 93 -8.48 3.76 15.65
CA SER A 93 -7.92 2.52 16.18
C SER A 93 -7.76 1.42 15.12
N LEU A 94 -8.48 1.50 14.00
CA LEU A 94 -8.38 0.56 12.87
C LEU A 94 -7.20 0.82 11.93
N LYS A 95 -6.45 1.91 12.17
CA LYS A 95 -5.31 2.35 11.35
C LYS A 95 -4.14 1.39 11.51
#